data_AF-A0A814L4U7-F1
#
_entry.id   AF-A0A814L4U7-F1
#
_cell.length_a   1.000
_cell.length_b   1.000
_cell.length_c   1.000
_cell.angle_alpha   90.00
_cell.angle_beta   90.00
_cell.angle_gamma   90.00
#
_symmetry.space_group_name_H-M   'P 1'
#
loop_
_entity.id
_entity.type
_entity.pdbx_description
1 polymer ?
#
loop_
_entity_poly.entity_id
_entity_poly.type
_entity_poly.pdbx_seq_one_letter_code
_entity_poly.pdbx_strand_id
1 'polypeptide(L)'
;MLQNAFPDNKKSDNRDLNSTSKNNSGIIDMTQLEDFNQQIYEQFSSLLEKKKLTNQLNDSVSVQEFIAESERLNIIEKAPFYVAKFLFTEQIVKEIEAYRMLLYQLCKKHMTRQRSLLIGIEMIIDENSELQEKLLNTGCISRIFYELYQKDIVTEEVFCHWHEQNATEIINETISTKIRDCAENFVEWLHSAEEGSDEDDNRSK
;
A
#
# COMPACT_ATOMS: atom_id res chain seq x y z
N MET A 1 -14.01 66.59 -66.05
CA MET A 1 -12.69 66.14 -66.54
C MET A 1 -12.68 64.61 -66.53
N LEU A 2 -11.93 64.05 -67.48
CA LEU A 2 -11.86 62.64 -67.91
C LEU A 2 -11.48 61.60 -66.84
N GLN A 3 -12.23 60.49 -66.83
CA GLN A 3 -11.84 59.05 -66.89
C GLN A 3 -10.47 58.53 -66.38
N ASN A 4 -10.52 57.45 -65.58
CA ASN A 4 -9.78 56.15 -65.65
C ASN A 4 -9.55 55.57 -64.22
N ALA A 5 -9.64 54.27 -63.88
CA ALA A 5 -10.05 53.02 -64.51
C ALA A 5 -10.19 51.92 -63.40
N PHE A 6 -11.02 50.90 -63.66
CA PHE A 6 -11.39 49.66 -62.91
C PHE A 6 -10.21 48.63 -62.73
N PRO A 7 -10.33 47.40 -62.10
CA PRO A 7 -11.53 46.58 -61.80
C PRO A 7 -11.57 45.70 -60.51
N ASP A 8 -12.69 44.97 -60.41
CA ASP A 8 -13.22 44.01 -59.44
C ASP A 8 -12.43 42.72 -59.09
N ASN A 9 -12.87 42.13 -57.96
CA ASN A 9 -13.14 40.69 -57.69
C ASN A 9 -12.03 39.82 -57.06
N LYS A 10 -12.24 39.36 -55.81
CA LYS A 10 -12.71 37.98 -55.51
C LYS A 10 -12.72 37.65 -54.01
N LYS A 11 -13.75 36.89 -53.65
CA LYS A 11 -14.04 36.24 -52.36
C LYS A 11 -12.87 35.38 -51.84
N SER A 12 -12.69 35.36 -50.53
CA SER A 12 -12.38 34.14 -49.80
C SER A 12 -13.09 34.16 -48.44
N ASP A 13 -14.04 33.24 -48.29
CA ASP A 13 -14.70 32.90 -47.05
C ASP A 13 -13.68 32.63 -45.94
N ASN A 14 -13.91 33.12 -44.73
CA ASN A 14 -13.46 32.44 -43.53
C ASN A 14 -14.58 32.50 -42.49
N ARG A 15 -15.34 31.40 -42.49
CA ARG A 15 -16.27 30.99 -41.44
C ARG A 15 -15.48 30.59 -40.19
N ASP A 16 -15.95 31.08 -39.05
CA ASP A 16 -15.98 30.42 -37.75
C ASP A 16 -14.70 29.74 -37.24
N LEU A 17 -13.97 30.44 -36.38
CA LEU A 17 -13.16 29.84 -35.32
C LEU A 17 -13.33 30.62 -34.02
N ASN A 18 -14.54 30.58 -33.46
CA ASN A 18 -14.71 30.78 -32.02
C ASN A 18 -14.68 29.39 -31.37
N SER A 19 -13.47 28.83 -31.26
CA SER A 19 -13.21 27.66 -30.42
C SER A 19 -13.35 28.10 -28.98
N THR A 20 -14.51 27.82 -28.40
CA THR A 20 -14.70 27.78 -26.95
C THR A 20 -13.63 26.85 -26.37
N SER A 21 -12.59 27.44 -25.79
CA SER A 21 -11.63 26.77 -24.92
C SER A 21 -12.41 26.19 -23.74
N LYS A 22 -12.87 24.94 -23.88
CA LYS A 22 -13.24 24.13 -22.74
C LYS A 22 -11.94 23.76 -22.04
N ASN A 23 -11.64 24.54 -21.01
CA ASN A 23 -10.62 24.23 -20.03
C ASN A 23 -10.99 22.89 -19.39
N ASN A 24 -10.37 21.80 -19.85
CA ASN A 24 -10.45 20.48 -19.24
C ASN A 24 -9.67 20.52 -17.91
N SER A 25 -10.30 21.09 -16.88
CA SER A 25 -10.00 20.75 -15.50
C SER A 25 -10.45 19.30 -15.31
N GLY A 26 -9.51 18.37 -15.46
CA GLY A 26 -9.74 16.94 -15.32
C GLY A 26 -10.28 16.59 -13.95
N ILE A 27 -11.60 16.53 -13.83
CA ILE A 27 -12.26 15.76 -12.78
C ILE A 27 -12.01 14.31 -13.18
N ILE A 28 -11.04 13.66 -12.52
CA ILE A 28 -10.89 12.22 -12.59
C ILE A 28 -12.20 11.64 -12.04
N ASP A 29 -12.92 10.88 -12.86
CA ASP A 29 -14.10 10.15 -12.42
C ASP A 29 -13.66 9.12 -11.38
N MET A 30 -14.08 9.32 -10.13
CA MET A 30 -13.71 8.47 -9.00
C MET A 30 -14.06 7.01 -9.25
N THR A 31 -15.17 6.75 -9.95
CA THR A 31 -15.61 5.40 -10.33
C THR A 31 -14.58 4.74 -11.26
N GLN A 32 -14.08 5.48 -12.26
CA GLN A 32 -13.08 4.97 -13.20
C GLN A 32 -11.74 4.69 -12.51
N LEU A 33 -11.39 5.50 -11.52
CA LEU A 33 -10.17 5.29 -10.73
C LEU A 33 -10.29 4.05 -9.83
N GLU A 34 -11.44 3.85 -9.20
CA GLU A 34 -11.74 2.65 -8.41
C GLU A 34 -11.70 1.38 -9.28
N ASP A 35 -12.37 1.39 -10.43
CA ASP A 35 -12.36 0.29 -11.40
C ASP A 35 -10.94 -0.05 -11.87
N PHE A 36 -10.12 0.98 -12.14
CA PHE A 36 -8.72 0.79 -12.52
C PHE A 36 -7.88 0.17 -11.41
N ASN A 37 -8.03 0.64 -10.17
CA ASN A 37 -7.35 0.07 -9.01
C ASN A 37 -7.76 -1.38 -8.76
N GLN A 38 -9.04 -1.69 -8.94
CA GLN A 38 -9.57 -3.05 -8.83
C GLN A 38 -8.98 -3.96 -9.90
N GLN A 39 -8.94 -3.52 -11.16
CA GLN A 39 -8.33 -4.28 -12.25
C GLN A 39 -6.85 -4.56 -12.03
N ILE A 40 -6.10 -3.60 -11.47
CA ILE A 40 -4.70 -3.78 -11.10
C ILE A 40 -4.55 -4.83 -9.98
N TYR A 41 -5.39 -4.74 -8.96
CA TYR A 41 -5.40 -5.71 -7.86
C TYR A 41 -5.68 -7.13 -8.38
N GLU A 42 -6.67 -7.29 -9.27
CA GLU A 42 -7.01 -8.58 -9.88
C GLU A 42 -5.86 -9.15 -10.72
N GLN A 43 -5.17 -8.32 -11.51
CA GLN A 43 -4.01 -8.76 -12.29
C GLN A 43 -2.88 -9.27 -11.38
N PHE A 44 -2.54 -8.52 -10.34
CA PHE A 44 -1.46 -8.89 -9.43
C PHE A 44 -1.81 -10.12 -8.59
N SER A 45 -3.05 -10.17 -8.07
CA SER A 45 -3.53 -11.31 -7.26
C SER A 45 -3.68 -12.59 -8.07
N SER A 46 -4.01 -12.52 -9.37
CA SER A 46 -4.02 -13.69 -10.26
C SER A 46 -2.64 -14.37 -10.34
N LEU A 47 -1.56 -13.57 -10.38
CA LEU A 47 -0.20 -14.10 -10.33
C LEU A 47 0.11 -14.77 -8.99
N LEU A 48 -0.29 -14.15 -7.87
CA LEU A 48 -0.16 -14.75 -6.54
C LEU A 48 -0.94 -16.07 -6.43
N GLU A 49 -2.17 -16.12 -6.93
CA GLU A 49 -3.01 -17.31 -6.93
C GLU A 49 -2.37 -18.47 -7.70
N LYS A 50 -1.89 -18.20 -8.92
CA LYS A 50 -1.18 -19.20 -9.73
C LYS A 50 0.00 -19.81 -8.99
N LYS A 51 0.79 -18.99 -8.27
CA LYS A 51 1.95 -19.44 -7.50
C LYS A 51 1.55 -20.09 -6.17
N LYS A 52 0.42 -19.70 -5.57
CA LYS A 52 -0.15 -20.37 -4.39
C LYS A 52 -0.55 -21.80 -4.72
N LEU A 53 -1.19 -22.03 -5.87
CA LEU A 53 -1.59 -23.37 -6.33
C LEU A 53 -0.41 -24.32 -6.54
N THR A 54 0.77 -23.79 -6.87
CA THR A 54 2.00 -24.57 -7.05
C THR A 54 2.90 -24.57 -5.81
N ASN A 55 2.46 -24.02 -4.67
CA ASN A 55 3.25 -23.84 -3.44
C ASN A 55 4.58 -23.09 -3.67
N GLN A 56 4.56 -22.10 -4.56
CA GLN A 56 5.72 -21.32 -5.01
C GLN A 56 5.61 -19.84 -4.62
N LEU A 57 4.82 -19.50 -3.60
CA LEU A 57 4.72 -18.11 -3.14
C LEU A 57 6.02 -17.59 -2.50
N ASN A 58 6.84 -18.49 -1.97
CA ASN A 58 7.97 -18.14 -1.12
C ASN A 58 9.30 -18.70 -1.64
N ASP A 59 9.41 -18.97 -2.95
CA ASP A 59 10.68 -19.33 -3.60
C ASP A 59 11.30 -18.12 -4.31
N SER A 60 12.62 -18.13 -4.47
CA SER A 60 13.36 -16.95 -4.95
C SER A 60 12.95 -16.52 -6.36
N VAL A 61 12.55 -17.45 -7.23
CA VAL A 61 12.20 -17.14 -8.61
C VAL A 61 10.85 -16.41 -8.63
N SER A 62 9.86 -16.98 -7.94
CA SER A 62 8.53 -16.39 -7.87
C SER A 62 8.53 -15.03 -7.17
N VAL A 63 9.35 -14.84 -6.14
CA VAL A 63 9.51 -13.52 -5.50
C VAL A 63 10.04 -12.46 -6.48
N GLN A 64 11.01 -12.80 -7.34
CA GLN A 64 11.46 -11.88 -8.39
C GLN A 64 10.38 -11.60 -9.43
N GLU A 65 9.57 -12.60 -9.77
CA GLU A 65 8.41 -12.41 -10.66
C GLU A 65 7.38 -11.44 -10.07
N PHE A 66 7.06 -11.54 -8.77
CA PHE A 66 6.13 -10.60 -8.12
C PHE A 66 6.67 -9.17 -8.11
N ILE A 67 7.96 -8.99 -7.83
CA ILE A 67 8.61 -7.67 -7.88
C ILE A 67 8.51 -7.10 -9.30
N ALA A 68 8.95 -7.86 -10.31
CA ALA A 68 8.92 -7.43 -11.71
C ALA A 68 7.49 -7.10 -12.19
N GLU A 69 6.49 -7.91 -11.80
CA GLU A 69 5.10 -7.65 -12.15
C GLU A 69 4.54 -6.41 -11.46
N SER A 70 4.88 -6.19 -10.19
CA SER A 70 4.46 -4.98 -9.47
C SER A 70 5.10 -3.70 -10.03
N GLU A 71 6.33 -3.77 -10.53
CA GLU A 71 6.99 -2.68 -11.25
C GLU A 71 6.31 -2.43 -12.61
N ARG A 72 6.01 -3.50 -13.37
CA ARG A 72 5.28 -3.42 -14.65
C ARG A 72 3.91 -2.75 -14.49
N LEU A 73 3.23 -3.04 -13.39
CA LEU A 73 1.92 -2.49 -13.04
C LEU A 73 2.01 -1.12 -12.34
N ASN A 74 3.21 -0.60 -12.06
CA ASN A 74 3.46 0.64 -11.33
C ASN A 74 2.84 0.67 -9.92
N ILE A 75 2.87 -0.47 -9.23
CA ILE A 75 2.32 -0.65 -7.87
C ILE A 75 3.33 -1.22 -6.88
N ILE A 76 4.64 -1.19 -7.17
CA ILE A 76 5.67 -1.75 -6.29
C ILE A 76 5.53 -1.27 -4.83
N GLU A 77 5.15 -0.01 -4.61
CA GLU A 77 4.92 0.55 -3.27
C GLU A 77 3.67 -0.01 -2.58
N LYS A 78 2.65 -0.41 -3.35
CA LYS A 78 1.39 -1.04 -2.88
C LYS A 78 1.41 -2.57 -2.91
N ALA A 79 2.44 -3.19 -3.48
CA ALA A 79 2.52 -4.63 -3.60
C ALA A 79 2.39 -5.36 -2.24
N PRO A 80 3.04 -4.92 -1.14
CA PRO A 80 2.86 -5.53 0.18
C PRO A 80 1.43 -5.44 0.71
N PHE A 81 0.73 -4.32 0.46
CA PHE A 81 -0.69 -4.17 0.79
C PHE A 81 -1.54 -5.25 0.11
N TYR A 82 -1.36 -5.44 -1.21
CA TYR A 82 -2.11 -6.46 -1.95
C TYR A 82 -1.72 -7.89 -1.57
N VAL A 83 -0.44 -8.12 -1.25
CA VAL A 83 0.02 -9.41 -0.72
C VAL A 83 -0.65 -9.72 0.62
N ALA A 84 -0.75 -8.76 1.54
CA ALA A 84 -1.46 -8.94 2.80
C ALA A 84 -2.93 -9.28 2.58
N LYS A 85 -3.60 -8.52 1.71
CA LYS A 85 -5.00 -8.76 1.32
C LYS A 85 -5.27 -10.15 0.77
N PHE A 86 -4.32 -10.68 0.02
CA PHE A 86 -4.45 -11.99 -0.61
C PHE A 86 -4.04 -13.17 0.30
N LEU A 87 -3.00 -12.99 1.12
CA LEU A 87 -2.38 -14.09 1.85
C LEU A 87 -3.03 -14.36 3.20
N PHE A 88 -3.31 -13.31 3.96
CA PHE A 88 -3.50 -13.45 5.40
C PHE A 88 -4.91 -13.87 5.79
N THR A 89 -4.96 -14.73 6.80
CA THR A 89 -6.17 -15.24 7.43
C THR A 89 -6.06 -15.07 8.94
N GLU A 90 -6.93 -15.72 9.71
CA GLU A 90 -6.80 -15.81 11.17
C GLU A 90 -5.48 -16.43 11.65
N GLN A 91 -4.76 -17.10 10.76
CA GLN A 91 -3.44 -17.69 11.02
C GLN A 91 -2.27 -16.78 10.62
N ILE A 92 -2.49 -15.48 10.47
CA ILE A 92 -1.51 -14.48 10.03
C ILE A 92 -0.12 -14.62 10.67
N VAL A 93 -0.01 -14.92 11.98
CA VAL A 93 1.29 -15.13 12.63
C VAL A 93 2.07 -16.30 11.98
N LYS A 94 1.40 -17.42 11.69
CA LYS A 94 2.03 -18.56 11.01
C LYS A 94 2.31 -18.27 9.55
N GLU A 95 1.45 -17.49 8.91
CA GLU A 95 1.59 -17.12 7.50
C GLU A 95 2.76 -16.15 7.29
N ILE A 96 3.01 -15.24 8.22
CA ILE A 96 4.21 -14.38 8.23
C ILE A 96 5.50 -15.23 8.25
N GLU A 97 5.54 -16.29 9.05
CA GLU A 97 6.64 -17.26 9.02
C GLU A 97 6.71 -18.00 7.69
N ALA A 98 5.59 -18.59 7.24
CA ALA A 98 5.54 -19.39 6.04
C ALA A 98 5.94 -18.61 4.77
N TYR A 99 5.67 -17.30 4.74
CA TYR A 99 5.90 -16.40 3.60
C TYR A 99 6.98 -15.34 3.89
N ARG A 100 7.88 -15.59 4.86
CA ARG A 100 8.90 -14.61 5.29
C ARG A 100 9.70 -14.04 4.12
N MET A 101 10.19 -14.88 3.20
CA MET A 101 11.09 -14.42 2.14
C MET A 101 10.36 -13.49 1.16
N LEU A 102 9.11 -13.81 0.80
CA LEU A 102 8.26 -12.94 0.00
C LEU A 102 8.09 -11.57 0.67
N LEU A 103 7.64 -11.56 1.93
CA LEU A 103 7.38 -10.33 2.68
C LEU A 103 8.65 -9.49 2.86
N TYR A 104 9.75 -10.13 3.27
CA TYR A 104 11.04 -9.47 3.46
C TYR A 104 11.58 -8.87 2.16
N GLN A 105 11.55 -9.59 1.04
CA GLN A 105 12.10 -9.08 -0.22
C GLN A 105 11.29 -7.90 -0.78
N LEU A 106 9.98 -7.89 -0.57
CA LEU A 106 9.12 -6.76 -0.93
C LEU A 106 9.38 -5.53 -0.05
N CYS A 107 9.63 -5.72 1.25
CA CYS A 107 9.67 -4.63 2.24
C CYS A 107 11.07 -4.11 2.58
N LYS A 108 12.12 -4.91 2.39
CA LYS A 108 13.49 -4.58 2.82
C LYS A 108 13.91 -3.19 2.31
N LYS A 109 14.44 -2.36 3.21
CA LYS A 109 14.97 -1.00 2.91
C LYS A 109 13.95 0.01 2.34
N HIS A 110 12.66 -0.31 2.33
CA HIS A 110 11.62 0.56 1.77
C HIS A 110 10.51 0.82 2.79
N MET A 111 10.59 1.95 3.50
CA MET A 111 9.63 2.31 4.55
C MET A 111 8.19 2.42 4.03
N THR A 112 8.00 2.96 2.83
CA THR A 112 6.67 3.06 2.19
C THR A 112 6.03 1.69 1.97
N ARG A 113 6.83 0.68 1.60
CA ARG A 113 6.39 -0.71 1.42
C ARG A 113 6.09 -1.39 2.75
N GLN A 114 6.92 -1.16 3.76
CA GLN A 114 6.67 -1.62 5.12
C GLN A 114 5.36 -1.05 5.66
N ARG A 115 5.13 0.25 5.49
CA ARG A 115 3.88 0.90 5.87
C ARG A 115 2.69 0.34 5.09
N SER A 116 2.83 0.12 3.78
CA SER A 116 1.74 -0.44 2.98
C SER A 116 1.38 -1.87 3.40
N LEU A 117 2.34 -2.67 3.88
CA LEU A 117 2.07 -3.96 4.50
C LEU A 117 1.18 -3.82 5.75
N LEU A 118 1.51 -2.90 6.66
CA LEU A 118 0.70 -2.64 7.87
C LEU A 118 -0.72 -2.21 7.53
N ILE A 119 -0.86 -1.28 6.57
CA ILE A 119 -2.17 -0.83 6.07
C ILE A 119 -2.95 -2.01 5.44
N GLY A 120 -2.26 -2.92 4.75
CA GLY A 120 -2.89 -4.12 4.18
C GLY A 120 -3.43 -5.08 5.24
N ILE A 121 -2.73 -5.21 6.37
CA ILE A 121 -3.19 -5.97 7.53
C ILE A 121 -4.41 -5.30 8.17
N GLU A 122 -4.39 -3.98 8.37
CA GLU A 122 -5.56 -3.25 8.87
C GLU A 122 -6.77 -3.45 7.95
N MET A 123 -6.56 -3.33 6.64
CA MET A 123 -7.62 -3.44 5.65
C MET A 123 -8.32 -4.82 5.69
N ILE A 124 -7.58 -5.93 5.78
CA ILE A 124 -8.23 -7.24 5.86
C ILE A 124 -9.02 -7.45 7.14
N ILE A 125 -8.59 -6.81 8.24
CA ILE A 125 -9.30 -6.87 9.52
C ILE A 125 -10.57 -6.04 9.41
N ASP A 126 -10.49 -4.85 8.81
CA ASP A 126 -11.66 -3.99 8.59
C ASP A 126 -12.72 -4.66 7.70
N GLU A 127 -12.29 -5.28 6.59
CA GLU A 127 -13.18 -5.94 5.63
C GLU A 127 -13.77 -7.28 6.15
N ASN A 128 -13.26 -7.86 7.25
CA ASN A 128 -13.65 -9.18 7.72
C ASN A 128 -14.00 -9.23 9.21
N SER A 129 -15.29 -9.27 9.52
CA SER A 129 -15.81 -9.35 10.90
C SER A 129 -15.31 -10.56 11.69
N GLU A 130 -15.05 -11.70 11.04
CA GLU A 130 -14.51 -12.89 11.72
C GLU A 130 -13.06 -12.65 12.17
N LEU A 131 -12.25 -11.96 11.35
CA LEU A 131 -10.90 -11.55 11.74
C LEU A 131 -10.95 -10.52 12.86
N GLN A 132 -11.89 -9.57 12.85
CA GLN A 132 -12.06 -8.62 13.95
C GLN A 132 -12.29 -9.35 15.28
N GLU A 133 -13.21 -10.32 15.31
CA GLU A 133 -13.51 -11.10 16.50
C GLU A 133 -12.28 -11.90 16.99
N LYS A 134 -11.59 -12.57 16.07
CA LYS A 134 -10.45 -13.44 16.40
C LYS A 134 -9.19 -12.66 16.78
N LEU A 135 -8.97 -11.48 16.22
CA LEU A 135 -7.69 -10.76 16.33
C LEU A 135 -7.72 -9.57 17.30
N LEU A 136 -8.82 -8.81 17.40
CA LEU A 136 -8.87 -7.60 18.22
C LEU A 136 -9.09 -7.87 19.71
N ASN A 137 -9.67 -9.00 20.09
CA ASN A 137 -10.00 -9.30 21.49
C ASN A 137 -9.03 -10.27 22.19
N THR A 138 -7.91 -10.63 21.53
CA THR A 138 -7.06 -11.76 21.94
C THR A 138 -5.58 -11.40 22.14
N GLY A 139 -5.22 -10.11 22.03
CA GLY A 139 -3.81 -9.67 22.04
C GLY A 139 -3.02 -10.14 20.80
N CYS A 140 -3.70 -10.66 19.77
CA CYS A 140 -3.06 -11.21 18.59
C CYS A 140 -2.34 -10.14 17.76
N ILE A 141 -2.85 -8.90 17.72
CA ILE A 141 -2.23 -7.77 17.01
C ILE A 141 -0.77 -7.54 17.45
N SER A 142 -0.53 -7.40 18.76
CA SER A 142 0.83 -7.26 19.30
C SER A 142 1.75 -8.41 18.88
N ARG A 143 1.22 -9.65 18.82
CA ARG A 143 1.99 -10.81 18.37
C ARG A 143 2.30 -10.79 16.88
N ILE A 144 1.36 -10.34 16.05
CA ILE A 144 1.54 -10.17 14.60
C ILE A 144 2.67 -9.17 14.36
N PHE A 145 2.64 -8.03 15.04
CA PHE A 145 3.62 -6.97 14.85
C PHE A 145 5.00 -7.37 15.37
N TYR A 146 5.06 -8.03 16.53
CA TYR A 146 6.30 -8.63 17.01
C TYR A 146 6.89 -9.63 16.02
N GLU A 147 6.06 -10.47 15.39
CA GLU A 147 6.54 -11.43 14.38
C GLU A 147 7.11 -10.75 13.13
N LEU A 148 6.50 -9.64 12.68
CA LEU A 148 7.02 -8.83 11.57
C LEU A 148 8.35 -8.15 11.92
N TYR A 149 8.46 -7.63 13.15
CA TYR A 149 9.68 -7.00 13.69
C TYR A 149 10.82 -8.00 13.77
N GLN A 150 10.60 -9.14 14.44
CA GLN A 150 11.63 -10.18 14.63
C GLN A 150 12.11 -10.81 13.32
N LYS A 151 11.35 -10.63 12.24
CA LYS A 151 11.73 -11.09 10.89
C LYS A 151 12.35 -10.01 10.01
N ASP A 152 12.66 -8.85 10.56
CA ASP A 152 13.21 -7.71 9.82
C ASP A 152 12.33 -7.29 8.63
N ILE A 153 11.03 -7.59 8.69
CA ILE A 153 10.09 -7.26 7.61
C ILE A 153 9.67 -5.81 7.76
N VAL A 154 9.37 -5.38 8.98
CA VAL A 154 9.00 -3.99 9.33
C VAL A 154 9.92 -3.51 10.44
N THR A 155 10.46 -2.31 10.26
CA THR A 155 11.36 -1.67 11.21
C THR A 155 10.60 -0.97 12.33
N GLU A 156 11.26 -0.77 13.47
CA GLU A 156 10.75 -0.01 14.60
C GLU A 156 10.28 1.39 14.21
N GLU A 157 11.09 2.12 13.45
CA GLU A 157 10.75 3.46 12.94
C GLU A 157 9.40 3.47 12.21
N VAL A 158 9.12 2.44 11.40
CA VAL A 158 7.86 2.33 10.68
C VAL A 158 6.70 1.98 11.61
N PHE A 159 6.90 1.15 12.64
CA PHE A 159 5.85 0.86 13.63
C PHE A 159 5.48 2.08 14.45
N CYS A 160 6.46 2.78 15.02
CA CYS A 160 6.23 3.99 15.81
C CYS A 160 5.57 5.08 14.95
N HIS A 161 6.13 5.36 13.77
CA HIS A 161 5.54 6.34 12.86
C HIS A 161 4.16 5.90 12.35
N TRP A 162 3.91 4.61 12.16
CA TRP A 162 2.58 4.14 11.81
C TRP A 162 1.61 4.43 12.94
N HIS A 163 1.96 4.09 14.19
CA HIS A 163 1.11 4.18 15.40
C HIS A 163 0.68 5.61 15.74
N GLU A 164 1.56 6.59 15.54
CA GLU A 164 1.28 8.02 15.76
C GLU A 164 0.30 8.64 14.75
N GLN A 165 0.12 8.01 13.58
CA GLN A 165 -0.65 8.58 12.48
C GLN A 165 -2.14 8.24 12.59
N ASN A 166 -2.98 9.12 12.04
CA ASN A 166 -4.40 8.85 11.95
C ASN A 166 -4.69 7.69 10.98
N ALA A 167 -5.90 7.14 11.10
CA ALA A 167 -6.43 6.16 10.16
C ALA A 167 -6.34 6.68 8.72
N THR A 168 -6.01 5.79 7.79
CA THR A 168 -6.09 6.14 6.36
C THR A 168 -7.57 6.24 5.99
N GLU A 169 -7.93 7.16 5.09
CA GLU A 169 -9.32 7.38 4.65
C GLU A 169 -10.03 6.13 4.09
N ILE A 170 -9.27 5.12 3.68
CA ILE A 170 -9.77 3.86 3.12
C ILE A 170 -10.12 2.81 4.19
N ILE A 171 -9.80 3.04 5.46
CA ILE A 171 -10.06 2.10 6.58
C ILE A 171 -11.03 2.77 7.55
N ASN A 172 -11.96 1.99 8.10
CA ASN A 172 -12.84 2.49 9.16
C ASN A 172 -12.03 2.98 10.37
N GLU A 173 -12.22 4.25 10.73
CA GLU A 173 -11.50 4.91 11.82
C GLU A 173 -11.65 4.18 13.17
N THR A 174 -12.82 3.60 13.45
CA THR A 174 -13.06 2.85 14.68
C THR A 174 -12.24 1.56 14.71
N ILE A 175 -12.10 0.87 13.56
CA ILE A 175 -11.29 -0.35 13.48
C ILE A 175 -9.80 -0.01 13.56
N SER A 176 -9.34 1.03 12.83
CA SER A 176 -7.93 1.46 12.90
C SER A 176 -7.52 1.87 14.32
N THR A 177 -8.38 2.63 15.02
CA THR A 177 -8.15 3.01 16.43
C THR A 177 -8.01 1.77 17.32
N LYS A 178 -8.94 0.81 17.22
CA LYS A 178 -8.86 -0.44 17.99
C LYS A 178 -7.59 -1.25 17.70
N ILE A 179 -7.13 -1.29 16.45
CA ILE A 179 -5.89 -1.99 16.09
C ILE A 179 -4.69 -1.32 16.76
N ARG A 180 -4.64 0.01 16.79
CA ARG A 180 -3.60 0.79 17.48
C ARG A 180 -3.61 0.54 18.98
N ASP A 181 -4.78 0.57 19.61
CA ASP A 181 -4.94 0.25 21.03
C ASP A 181 -4.42 -1.16 21.34
N CYS A 182 -4.68 -2.14 20.46
CA CYS A 182 -4.18 -3.51 20.62
C CYS A 182 -2.67 -3.66 20.36
N ALA A 183 -2.04 -2.68 19.73
CA ALA A 183 -0.62 -2.62 19.43
C ALA A 183 0.17 -1.79 20.48
N GLU A 184 -0.51 -1.05 21.36
CA GLU A 184 0.11 -0.13 22.32
C GLU A 184 1.26 -0.79 23.10
N ASN A 185 0.99 -1.92 23.75
CA ASN A 185 2.00 -2.65 24.53
C ASN A 185 3.24 -3.04 23.70
N PHE A 186 3.07 -3.32 22.40
CA PHE A 186 4.18 -3.65 21.51
C PHE A 186 5.00 -2.40 21.16
N VAL A 187 4.34 -1.26 20.91
CA VAL A 187 5.01 0.01 20.61
C VAL A 187 5.73 0.56 21.85
N GLU A 188 5.12 0.49 23.03
CA GLU A 188 5.78 0.82 24.31
C GLU A 188 7.00 -0.07 24.57
N TRP A 189 6.92 -1.36 24.21
CA TRP A 189 8.05 -2.28 24.32
C TRP A 189 9.21 -1.91 23.38
N LEU A 190 8.92 -1.48 22.15
CA LEU A 190 9.94 -0.98 21.22
C LEU A 190 10.69 0.22 21.81
N HIS A 191 9.95 1.23 22.30
CA HIS A 191 10.55 2.40 22.95
C HIS A 191 11.43 2.05 24.15
N SER A 192 10.99 1.11 25.00
CA SER A 192 11.75 0.68 26.17
C SER A 192 13.03 -0.09 25.81
N ALA A 193 13.07 -0.75 24.65
CA ALA A 193 14.25 -1.49 24.18
C ALA A 193 15.37 -0.56 23.70
N GLU A 194 15.01 0.61 23.17
CA GLU A 194 15.97 1.65 22.76
C GLU A 194 16.66 2.28 23.98
N GLU A 195 15.90 2.61 25.03
CA GLU A 195 16.42 3.26 26.25
C GLU A 195 17.33 2.35 27.10
N GLY A 196 17.15 1.03 27.06
CA GLY A 196 17.94 0.07 27.84
C GLY A 196 19.33 -0.26 27.28
N SER A 197 19.66 0.19 26.07
CA SER A 197 20.94 -0.12 25.42
C SER A 197 22.06 0.89 25.71
N ASP A 198 21.75 2.02 26.36
CA ASP A 198 22.70 3.10 26.66
C ASP A 198 23.23 3.10 28.12
N GLU A 199 22.77 2.20 29.00
CA GLU A 199 23.12 2.21 30.43
C GLU A 199 24.24 1.22 30.87
N ASP A 200 24.85 0.46 29.95
CA ASP A 200 25.80 -0.62 30.32
C ASP A 200 27.30 -0.35 30.03
N ASP A 201 27.71 0.88 29.71
CA ASP A 201 29.13 1.25 29.47
C ASP A 201 29.74 2.19 30.53
N ASN A 202 29.41 1.98 31.82
CA ASN A 202 30.07 2.72 32.91
C ASN A 202 30.21 1.95 34.24
N ARG A 203 30.52 0.65 34.18
CA ARG A 203 30.98 -0.13 35.34
C ARG A 203 32.17 -1.03 35.01
N SER A 204 33.31 -0.39 34.81
CA SER A 204 34.61 -1.03 35.03
C SER A 204 35.56 0.01 35.62
N LYS A 205 35.53 0.09 36.95
CA LYS A 205 36.59 0.68 37.78
C LYS A 205 37.53 -0.43 38.23
#